data_AF-A0A8T0BRL6-F1
#
_entry.id   AF-A0A8T0BRL6-F1
#
_cell.length_a   1.000
_cell.length_b   1.000
_cell.length_c   1.000
_cell.angle_alpha   90.00
_cell.angle_beta   90.00
_cell.angle_gamma   90.00
#
_symmetry.space_group_name_H-M   'P 1'
#
loop_
_entity.id
_entity.type
_entity.pdbx_description
1 polymer ?
#
loop_
_entity_poly.entity_id
_entity_poly.type
_entity_poly.pdbx_seq_one_letter_code
_entity_poly.pdbx_strand_id
1 'polypeptide(L)'
;MQDTNTNKTKRAASDMPPPSAAKKPRLDQSLITSALKTLQDSCADVLSPNWIDALLKGKCDLPSLTDEEKSVISKFCVNESLAETFLKAVLEKIKAEKESMGHELLQSLCRVYVGLCQKRGDSHKAHALAYRFLKEDFSQAPKLIMVMVTAWPSVFSCNSPLCRAVHIVCKMKAYGKIYYLLSKYLHWDTEPPGDIYRAITSTLKALLKDKSLTFQKSSWYGDDLCPAAWDYVFSLDLLCAQLGWIWTVSHVIRKSVWLILNTWLKQTQTEETKFRNVSVAAIFRLLGRLGQNGLKENVAASVEDLVKSVNEFRGQKDLPWELQLAVVYATHDLAPSNPKVALNALESWRKDLTKPVPPAVTKCLKQISFLCSHIKTKKMITLNNV
;
A
#
# COMPACT_ATOMS: atom_id res chain seq x y z
N MET A 1 -0.39 82.12 -28.38
CA MET A 1 -0.11 82.18 -26.93
C MET A 1 0.51 80.84 -26.58
N GLN A 2 1.85 80.76 -26.66
CA GLN A 2 2.76 80.76 -25.49
C GLN A 2 2.56 79.46 -24.68
N ASP A 3 3.50 78.52 -24.51
CA ASP A 3 4.97 78.60 -24.57
C ASP A 3 5.64 77.23 -24.87
N THR A 4 6.74 77.31 -25.64
CA THR A 4 8.03 76.56 -25.65
C THR A 4 8.12 75.16 -24.96
N ASN A 5 8.47 74.05 -25.63
CA ASN A 5 9.83 73.58 -26.06
C ASN A 5 10.92 73.80 -24.97
N THR A 6 11.81 72.89 -24.54
CA THR A 6 12.42 71.67 -25.13
C THR A 6 13.34 71.00 -24.08
N ASN A 7 13.49 69.67 -24.17
CA ASN A 7 14.70 68.84 -23.95
C ASN A 7 15.65 69.01 -22.74
N LYS A 8 15.89 67.89 -22.01
CA LYS A 8 17.19 67.16 -22.01
C LYS A 8 17.18 65.86 -21.15
N THR A 9 17.16 64.73 -21.87
CA THR A 9 17.92 63.47 -21.69
C THR A 9 18.34 62.98 -20.29
N LYS A 10 17.87 61.77 -19.90
CA LYS A 10 18.73 60.73 -19.27
C LYS A 10 18.08 59.32 -19.22
N ARG A 11 18.64 58.42 -20.04
CA ARG A 11 19.00 56.98 -19.84
C ARG A 11 18.09 56.01 -19.04
N ALA A 12 17.65 55.00 -19.78
CA ALA A 12 17.73 53.54 -19.56
C ALA A 12 17.38 52.91 -18.19
N ALA A 13 16.33 52.10 -18.18
CA ALA A 13 16.11 50.92 -17.33
C ALA A 13 15.33 49.88 -18.17
N SER A 14 16.02 48.96 -18.84
CA SER A 14 16.27 47.57 -18.45
C SER A 14 15.03 46.67 -18.47
N ASP A 15 14.94 45.85 -19.53
CA ASP A 15 14.12 44.66 -19.62
C ASP A 15 14.22 43.81 -18.36
N MET A 16 13.09 43.57 -17.69
CA MET A 16 12.95 42.48 -16.72
C MET A 16 12.35 41.26 -17.42
N PRO A 17 13.00 40.08 -17.37
CA PRO A 17 12.36 38.84 -17.78
C PRO A 17 11.37 38.36 -16.71
N PRO A 18 10.29 37.65 -17.10
CA PRO A 18 9.30 37.12 -16.16
C PRO A 18 9.89 35.99 -15.29
N PRO A 19 9.32 35.72 -14.10
CA PRO A 19 9.91 34.80 -13.14
C PRO A 19 9.85 33.34 -13.64
N SER A 20 11.01 32.69 -13.66
CA SER A 20 11.17 31.31 -14.14
C SER A 20 10.52 30.27 -13.21
N ALA A 21 9.36 29.75 -13.58
CA ALA A 21 8.78 28.55 -12.98
C ALA A 21 9.29 27.28 -13.70
N ALA A 22 10.55 26.88 -13.50
CA ALA A 22 11.08 25.64 -14.11
C ALA A 22 12.31 24.98 -13.42
N LYS A 23 12.59 25.24 -12.13
CA LYS A 23 13.77 24.66 -11.42
C LYS A 23 13.48 23.67 -10.27
N LYS A 24 12.23 23.42 -9.90
CA LYS A 24 11.86 22.58 -8.72
C LYS A 24 12.19 21.07 -8.82
N PRO A 25 11.89 20.34 -9.92
CA PRO A 25 11.95 18.87 -9.92
C PRO A 25 13.36 18.28 -9.74
N ARG A 26 14.39 19.00 -10.23
CA ARG A 26 15.77 18.53 -10.19
C ARG A 26 16.40 18.67 -8.80
N LEU A 27 15.99 19.68 -8.05
CA LEU A 27 16.51 19.92 -6.70
C LEU A 27 16.01 18.86 -5.73
N ASP A 28 14.71 18.55 -5.78
CA ASP A 28 14.06 17.54 -4.92
C ASP A 28 14.71 16.16 -5.13
N GLN A 29 14.98 15.78 -6.38
CA GLN A 29 15.65 14.52 -6.68
C GLN A 29 17.08 14.45 -6.11
N SER A 30 17.85 15.53 -6.24
CA SER A 30 19.21 15.59 -5.69
C SER A 30 19.24 15.49 -4.16
N LEU A 31 18.26 16.10 -3.49
CA LEU A 31 18.10 16.03 -2.04
C LEU A 31 17.76 14.61 -1.59
N ILE A 32 16.84 13.94 -2.29
CA ILE A 32 16.46 12.55 -2.01
C ILE A 32 17.67 11.62 -2.18
N THR A 33 18.41 11.75 -3.29
CA THR A 33 19.61 10.93 -3.54
C THR A 33 20.67 11.16 -2.46
N SER A 34 20.90 12.42 -2.06
CA SER A 34 21.84 12.74 -0.99
C SER A 34 21.40 12.13 0.34
N ALA A 35 20.11 12.21 0.69
CA ALA A 35 19.60 11.67 1.94
C ALA A 35 19.70 10.14 1.99
N LEU A 36 19.35 9.45 0.90
CA LEU A 36 19.48 8.00 0.80
C LEU A 36 20.95 7.56 0.92
N LYS A 37 21.87 8.32 0.33
CA LYS A 37 23.31 8.07 0.46
C LYS A 37 23.78 8.26 1.90
N THR A 38 23.39 9.35 2.56
CA THR A 38 23.71 9.59 3.97
C THR A 38 23.26 8.42 4.85
N LEU A 39 22.03 7.93 4.66
CA LEU A 39 21.52 6.78 5.42
C LEU A 39 22.27 5.48 5.13
N GLN A 40 22.73 5.30 3.90
CA GLN A 40 23.56 4.15 3.52
C GLN A 40 24.95 4.22 4.14
N ASP A 41 25.54 5.40 4.22
CA ASP A 41 26.88 5.58 4.79
C ASP A 41 26.86 5.49 6.33
N SER A 42 25.72 5.78 6.97
CA SER A 42 25.58 5.80 8.44
C SER A 42 24.76 4.63 9.03
N CYS A 43 24.34 3.65 8.23
CA CYS A 43 23.45 2.60 8.73
C CYS A 43 24.14 1.65 9.71
N ALA A 44 23.41 1.22 10.75
CA ALA A 44 23.88 0.27 11.75
C ALA A 44 22.76 -0.70 12.18
N ASP A 45 23.12 -1.87 12.73
CA ASP A 45 22.15 -2.79 13.32
C ASP A 45 21.70 -2.28 14.70
N VAL A 46 20.53 -1.65 14.71
CA VAL A 46 19.94 -1.01 15.90
C VAL A 46 19.50 -2.06 16.94
N LEU A 47 19.27 -3.31 16.51
CA LEU A 47 18.87 -4.42 17.37
C LEU A 47 19.87 -5.58 17.23
N SER A 48 21.15 -5.30 17.47
CA SER A 48 22.20 -6.32 17.54
C SER A 48 21.97 -7.28 18.73
N PRO A 49 22.50 -8.52 18.71
CA PRO A 49 22.26 -9.50 19.76
C PRO A 49 22.62 -9.00 21.17
N ASN A 50 23.73 -8.26 21.30
CA ASN A 50 24.17 -7.68 22.58
C ASN A 50 23.19 -6.61 23.08
N TRP A 51 22.67 -5.80 22.16
CA TRP A 51 21.67 -4.77 22.46
C TRP A 51 20.35 -5.38 22.92
N ILE A 52 19.90 -6.43 22.22
CA ILE A 52 18.71 -7.20 22.61
C ILE A 52 18.87 -7.78 24.03
N ASP A 53 20.04 -8.33 24.35
CA ASP A 53 20.30 -8.88 25.68
C ASP A 53 20.33 -7.81 26.77
N ALA A 54 20.87 -6.63 26.48
CA ALA A 54 20.83 -5.49 27.40
C ALA A 54 19.39 -5.00 27.64
N LEU A 55 18.58 -4.88 26.57
CA LEU A 55 17.16 -4.48 26.64
C LEU A 55 16.32 -5.46 27.48
N LEU A 56 16.50 -6.77 27.27
CA LEU A 56 15.78 -7.80 28.02
C LEU A 56 16.16 -7.81 29.50
N LYS A 57 17.42 -7.48 29.82
CA LYS A 57 17.91 -7.35 31.20
C LYS A 57 17.59 -5.99 31.84
N GLY A 58 16.91 -5.09 31.13
CA GLY A 58 16.60 -3.74 31.61
C GLY A 58 17.83 -2.86 31.83
N LYS A 59 18.93 -3.14 31.12
CA LYS A 59 20.20 -2.42 31.26
C LYS A 59 20.33 -1.21 30.34
N CYS A 60 19.43 -1.05 29.38
CA CYS A 60 19.36 0.11 28.50
C CYS A 60 17.92 0.38 28.05
N ASP A 61 17.69 1.61 27.58
CA ASP A 61 16.43 2.06 26.98
C ASP A 61 16.34 1.69 25.50
N LEU A 62 15.13 1.77 24.92
CA LEU A 62 14.93 1.62 23.48
C LEU A 62 15.86 2.57 22.68
N PRO A 63 16.49 2.09 21.61
CA PRO A 63 17.40 2.91 20.84
C PRO A 63 16.63 4.01 20.10
N SER A 64 16.97 5.26 20.41
CA SER A 64 16.39 6.45 19.75
C SER A 64 16.97 6.65 18.34
N LEU A 65 16.28 7.41 17.50
CA LEU A 65 16.76 7.76 16.15
C LEU A 65 18.17 8.37 16.22
N THR A 66 19.04 8.02 15.27
CA THR A 66 20.39 8.62 15.17
C THR A 66 20.29 10.08 14.73
N ASP A 67 21.38 10.83 14.87
CA ASP A 67 21.40 12.24 14.49
C ASP A 67 21.30 12.42 12.97
N GLU A 68 21.83 11.48 12.19
CA GLU A 68 21.66 11.42 10.74
C GLU A 68 20.19 11.15 10.36
N GLU A 69 19.55 10.17 11.00
CA GLU A 69 18.13 9.87 10.78
C GLU A 69 17.25 11.08 11.13
N LYS A 70 17.50 11.73 12.28
CA LYS A 70 16.80 12.96 12.70
C LYS A 70 17.02 14.10 11.70
N SER A 71 18.26 14.27 11.22
CA SER A 71 18.63 15.27 10.22
C SER A 71 17.92 15.06 8.89
N VAL A 72 17.78 13.81 8.45
CA VAL A 72 16.98 13.49 7.26
C VAL A 72 15.50 13.81 7.53
N ILE A 73 14.92 13.33 8.63
CA ILE A 73 13.50 13.58 8.93
C ILE A 73 13.20 15.08 8.97
N SER A 74 14.03 15.90 9.62
CA SER A 74 13.82 17.34 9.73
C SER A 74 13.85 18.04 8.36
N LYS A 75 14.75 17.63 7.45
CA LYS A 75 14.83 18.16 6.07
C LYS A 75 13.56 17.92 5.27
N PHE A 76 12.96 16.74 5.41
CA PHE A 76 11.78 16.36 4.61
C PHE A 76 10.45 16.74 5.28
N CYS A 77 10.42 16.98 6.59
CA CYS A 77 9.18 17.32 7.31
C CYS A 77 8.62 18.71 7.01
N VAL A 78 9.41 19.61 6.41
CA VAL A 78 9.02 21.01 6.17
C VAL A 78 7.95 21.16 5.09
N ASN A 79 7.92 20.25 4.11
CA ASN A 79 7.02 20.34 2.97
C ASN A 79 6.32 19.00 2.71
N GLU A 80 4.99 19.04 2.66
CA GLU A 80 4.16 17.87 2.44
C GLU A 80 4.49 17.12 1.15
N SER A 81 4.56 17.83 0.02
CA SER A 81 4.87 17.22 -1.29
C SER A 81 6.26 16.59 -1.34
N LEU A 82 7.25 17.22 -0.69
CA LEU A 82 8.61 16.70 -0.59
C LEU A 82 8.66 15.45 0.30
N ALA A 83 7.95 15.46 1.44
CA ALA A 83 7.81 14.31 2.32
C ALA A 83 7.15 13.13 1.60
N GLU A 84 6.07 13.34 0.86
CA GLU A 84 5.41 12.28 0.06
C GLU A 84 6.36 11.70 -1.00
N THR A 85 7.11 12.56 -1.69
CA THR A 85 8.06 12.13 -2.71
C THR A 85 9.19 11.30 -2.12
N PHE A 86 9.69 11.69 -0.94
CA PHE A 86 10.72 10.95 -0.24
C PHE A 86 10.22 9.62 0.33
N LEU A 87 9.05 9.59 0.98
CA LEU A 87 8.44 8.34 1.47
C LEU A 87 8.24 7.35 0.32
N LYS A 88 7.79 7.83 -0.84
CA LYS A 88 7.67 7.01 -2.05
C LYS A 88 9.03 6.49 -2.53
N ALA A 89 10.05 7.33 -2.59
CA ALA A 89 11.40 6.91 -2.98
C ALA A 89 11.98 5.85 -2.04
N VAL A 90 11.75 5.98 -0.72
CA VAL A 90 12.14 4.97 0.27
C VAL A 90 11.43 3.63 0.01
N LEU A 91 10.11 3.65 -0.23
CA LEU A 91 9.36 2.43 -0.55
C LEU A 91 9.84 1.77 -1.85
N GLU A 92 10.11 2.57 -2.88
CA GLU A 92 10.65 2.09 -4.15
C GLU A 92 12.03 1.45 -3.97
N LYS A 93 12.92 2.06 -3.17
CA LYS A 93 14.23 1.48 -2.85
C LYS A 93 14.12 0.17 -2.09
N ILE A 94 13.29 0.10 -1.05
CA ILE A 94 13.06 -1.15 -0.30
C ILE A 94 12.47 -2.24 -1.21
N LYS A 95 11.60 -1.87 -2.15
CA LYS A 95 11.00 -2.83 -3.09
C LYS A 95 12.01 -3.32 -4.13
N ALA A 96 12.82 -2.43 -4.70
CA ALA A 96 13.77 -2.75 -5.77
C ALA A 96 14.94 -3.61 -5.26
N GLU A 97 15.42 -3.32 -4.05
CA GLU A 97 16.62 -3.96 -3.49
C GLU A 97 16.27 -4.97 -2.39
N LYS A 98 15.02 -5.44 -2.29
CA LYS A 98 14.52 -6.31 -1.20
C LYS A 98 15.47 -7.46 -0.83
N GLU A 99 16.02 -8.15 -1.83
CA GLU A 99 16.87 -9.34 -1.65
C GLU A 99 18.36 -9.02 -1.51
N SER A 100 18.81 -7.86 -2.00
CA SER A 100 20.22 -7.45 -2.03
C SER A 100 20.57 -6.37 -1.00
N MET A 101 19.57 -5.80 -0.31
CA MET A 101 19.75 -4.73 0.66
C MET A 101 20.27 -5.27 1.99
N GLY A 102 21.34 -4.66 2.49
CA GLY A 102 21.85 -4.93 3.84
C GLY A 102 20.79 -4.66 4.91
N HIS A 103 20.76 -5.49 5.95
CA HIS A 103 19.75 -5.39 7.01
C HIS A 103 19.82 -4.05 7.74
N GLU A 104 21.01 -3.50 7.91
CA GLU A 104 21.29 -2.22 8.57
C GLU A 104 20.64 -1.05 7.81
N LEU A 105 20.77 -1.05 6.48
CA LEU A 105 20.14 -0.05 5.63
C LEU A 105 18.63 -0.20 5.65
N LEU A 106 18.10 -1.42 5.59
CA LEU A 106 16.66 -1.67 5.68
C LEU A 106 16.08 -1.15 7.00
N GLN A 107 16.78 -1.36 8.12
CA GLN A 107 16.39 -0.82 9.42
C GLN A 107 16.41 0.70 9.43
N SER A 108 17.48 1.33 8.92
CA SER A 108 17.61 2.78 8.88
C SER A 108 16.51 3.43 8.03
N LEU A 109 16.23 2.86 6.86
CA LEU A 109 15.13 3.29 5.99
C LEU A 109 13.76 3.13 6.66
N CYS A 110 13.55 2.00 7.36
CA CYS A 110 12.33 1.74 8.13
C CYS A 110 12.13 2.80 9.22
N ARG A 111 13.15 3.08 10.02
CA ARG A 111 13.10 4.05 11.12
C ARG A 111 12.87 5.47 10.63
N VAL A 112 13.53 5.88 9.56
CA VAL A 112 13.30 7.20 8.94
C VAL A 112 11.89 7.31 8.37
N TYR A 113 11.41 6.27 7.68
CA TYR A 113 10.05 6.26 7.15
C TYR A 113 9.02 6.41 8.27
N VAL A 114 9.14 5.62 9.34
CA VAL A 114 8.24 5.67 10.50
C VAL A 114 8.37 6.98 11.27
N GLY A 115 9.58 7.48 11.48
CA GLY A 115 9.82 8.77 12.14
C GLY A 115 9.21 9.95 11.37
N LEU A 116 9.29 9.93 10.04
CA LEU A 116 8.63 10.94 9.20
C LEU A 116 7.10 10.81 9.24
N CYS A 117 6.56 9.59 9.26
CA CYS A 117 5.14 9.35 9.47
C CYS A 117 4.68 9.88 10.84
N GLN A 118 5.45 9.64 11.90
CA GLN A 118 5.17 10.13 13.26
C GLN A 118 5.11 11.65 13.30
N LYS A 119 6.09 12.35 12.72
CA LYS A 119 6.12 13.81 12.68
C LYS A 119 4.94 14.42 11.94
N ARG A 120 4.33 13.67 11.03
CA ARG A 120 3.15 14.08 10.26
C ARG A 120 1.82 13.56 10.83
N GLY A 121 1.85 12.73 11.86
CA GLY A 121 0.65 12.08 12.40
C GLY A 121 0.02 11.05 11.47
N ASP A 122 0.76 10.51 10.48
CA ASP A 122 0.24 9.57 9.49
C ASP A 122 0.51 8.12 9.91
N SER A 123 -0.30 7.61 10.85
CA SER A 123 -0.18 6.22 11.31
C SER A 123 -0.54 5.21 10.22
N HIS A 124 -1.43 5.55 9.28
CA HIS A 124 -1.84 4.65 8.20
C HIS A 124 -0.66 4.27 7.30
N LYS A 125 0.20 5.22 6.93
CA LYS A 125 1.42 4.91 6.16
C LYS A 125 2.38 4.02 6.93
N ALA A 126 2.52 4.22 8.24
CA ALA A 126 3.34 3.35 9.08
C ALA A 126 2.76 1.92 9.15
N HIS A 127 1.45 1.77 9.37
CA HIS A 127 0.79 0.45 9.39
C HIS A 127 0.85 -0.23 8.02
N ALA A 128 0.71 0.51 6.93
CA ALA A 128 0.88 -0.02 5.58
C ALA A 128 2.31 -0.56 5.34
N LEU A 129 3.33 0.08 5.92
CA LEU A 129 4.70 -0.43 5.88
C LEU A 129 4.83 -1.74 6.68
N ALA A 130 4.28 -1.81 7.90
CA ALA A 130 4.25 -3.04 8.72
C ALA A 130 3.55 -4.19 8.00
N TYR A 131 2.37 -3.92 7.45
CA TYR A 131 1.62 -4.83 6.60
C TYR A 131 2.50 -5.39 5.48
N ARG A 132 3.28 -4.53 4.82
CA ARG A 132 4.16 -4.93 3.72
C ARG A 132 5.29 -5.85 4.21
N PHE A 133 5.94 -5.53 5.33
CA PHE A 133 6.96 -6.39 5.91
C PHE A 133 6.43 -7.75 6.33
N LEU A 134 5.24 -7.80 6.92
CA LEU A 134 4.66 -9.06 7.39
C LEU A 134 4.08 -9.91 6.27
N LYS A 135 3.56 -9.28 5.20
CA LYS A 135 2.99 -9.99 4.06
C LYS A 135 4.05 -10.46 3.06
N GLU A 136 5.02 -9.63 2.75
CA GLU A 136 6.08 -9.99 1.80
C GLU A 136 7.14 -10.85 2.51
N ASP A 137 7.88 -11.66 1.75
CA ASP A 137 8.92 -12.56 2.28
C ASP A 137 10.18 -11.79 2.72
N PHE A 138 10.05 -10.85 3.65
CA PHE A 138 11.20 -10.22 4.30
C PHE A 138 11.74 -11.16 5.37
N SER A 139 13.05 -11.43 5.30
CA SER A 139 13.74 -12.07 6.41
C SER A 139 13.64 -11.19 7.65
N GLN A 140 13.40 -11.79 8.81
CA GLN A 140 13.27 -11.09 10.09
C GLN A 140 12.13 -10.04 10.14
N ALA A 141 11.01 -10.25 9.43
CA ALA A 141 9.85 -9.34 9.49
C ALA A 141 9.43 -8.91 10.92
N PRO A 142 9.39 -9.80 11.93
CA PRO A 142 9.12 -9.39 13.32
C PRO A 142 10.18 -8.43 13.91
N LYS A 143 11.46 -8.60 13.55
CA LYS A 143 12.53 -7.67 13.93
C LYS A 143 12.27 -6.29 13.33
N LEU A 144 11.81 -6.22 12.08
CA LEU A 144 11.44 -4.94 11.44
C LEU A 144 10.25 -4.27 12.15
N ILE A 145 9.25 -5.03 12.61
CA ILE A 145 8.17 -4.47 13.45
C ILE A 145 8.74 -3.88 14.74
N MET A 146 9.68 -4.57 15.40
CA MET A 146 10.36 -4.03 16.57
C MET A 146 11.16 -2.75 16.25
N VAL A 147 11.82 -2.68 15.09
CA VAL A 147 12.53 -1.49 14.61
C VAL A 147 11.59 -0.31 14.39
N MET A 148 10.35 -0.55 13.93
CA MET A 148 9.34 0.51 13.85
C MET A 148 8.98 1.05 15.24
N VAL A 149 8.87 0.17 16.23
CA VAL A 149 8.60 0.55 17.63
C VAL A 149 9.74 1.38 18.21
N THR A 150 11.00 1.13 17.84
CA THR A 150 12.13 1.97 18.31
C THR A 150 12.08 3.39 17.75
N ALA A 151 11.55 3.57 16.54
CA ALA A 151 11.36 4.90 15.93
C ALA A 151 10.09 5.61 16.46
N TRP A 152 9.01 4.86 16.69
CA TRP A 152 7.75 5.38 17.20
C TRP A 152 7.12 4.35 18.16
N PRO A 153 7.33 4.49 19.49
CA PRO A 153 6.90 3.49 20.46
C PRO A 153 5.39 3.20 20.46
N SER A 154 4.56 4.23 20.24
CA SER A 154 3.11 4.10 20.19
C SER A 154 2.53 3.81 18.80
N VAL A 155 3.37 3.47 17.81
CA VAL A 155 2.92 3.27 16.42
C VAL A 155 1.82 2.22 16.30
N PHE A 156 1.85 1.17 17.12
CA PHE A 156 0.83 0.11 17.12
C PHE A 156 -0.13 0.17 18.32
N SER A 157 -0.22 1.30 19.01
CA SER A 157 -1.16 1.45 20.14
C SER A 157 -2.61 1.64 19.71
N CYS A 158 -2.87 1.91 18.42
CA CYS A 158 -4.24 2.12 17.93
C CYS A 158 -4.97 0.79 17.73
N ASN A 159 -6.28 0.77 17.96
CA ASN A 159 -7.11 -0.42 17.77
C ASN A 159 -7.74 -0.48 16.36
N SER A 160 -7.00 -0.08 15.32
CA SER A 160 -7.50 -0.23 13.94
C SER A 160 -7.53 -1.71 13.53
N PRO A 161 -8.37 -2.10 12.54
CA PRO A 161 -8.36 -3.47 12.00
C PRO A 161 -6.95 -3.91 11.58
N LEU A 162 -6.21 -3.02 10.91
CA LEU A 162 -4.89 -3.34 10.38
C LEU A 162 -3.88 -3.50 11.50
N CYS A 163 -3.93 -2.64 12.52
CA CYS A 163 -3.07 -2.74 13.68
C CYS A 163 -3.28 -4.09 14.40
N ARG A 164 -4.54 -4.52 14.61
CA ARG A 164 -4.83 -5.84 15.17
C ARG A 164 -4.28 -6.97 14.31
N ALA A 165 -4.42 -6.89 12.98
CA ALA A 165 -3.86 -7.89 12.07
C ALA A 165 -2.33 -7.95 12.13
N VAL A 166 -1.66 -6.79 12.21
CA VAL A 166 -0.20 -6.68 12.42
C VAL A 166 0.21 -7.36 13.73
N HIS A 167 -0.49 -7.10 14.83
CA HIS A 167 -0.24 -7.75 16.12
C HIS A 167 -0.32 -9.29 16.02
N ILE A 168 -1.40 -9.81 15.43
CA ILE A 168 -1.63 -11.26 15.28
C ILE A 168 -0.54 -11.91 14.44
N VAL A 169 -0.29 -11.39 13.23
CA VAL A 169 0.67 -11.99 12.31
C VAL A 169 2.11 -11.81 12.81
N CYS A 170 2.44 -10.68 13.43
CA CYS A 170 3.75 -10.48 14.03
C CYS A 170 4.00 -11.49 15.16
N LYS A 171 3.01 -11.73 16.03
CA LYS A 171 3.12 -12.74 17.09
C LYS A 171 3.32 -14.14 16.54
N MET A 172 2.58 -14.52 15.48
CA MET A 172 2.73 -15.83 14.83
C MET A 172 4.11 -16.04 14.22
N LYS A 173 4.73 -14.98 13.69
CA LYS A 173 6.05 -15.04 13.03
C LYS A 173 7.23 -14.83 13.98
N ALA A 174 7.01 -14.22 15.14
CA ALA A 174 8.07 -13.91 16.10
C ALA A 174 8.50 -15.16 16.88
N TYR A 175 9.80 -15.28 17.12
CA TYR A 175 10.38 -16.35 17.94
C TYR A 175 11.58 -15.83 18.75
N GLY A 176 11.97 -16.59 19.78
CA GLY A 176 13.15 -16.32 20.60
C GLY A 176 13.14 -14.93 21.25
N LYS A 177 14.29 -14.27 21.29
CA LYS A 177 14.48 -12.96 21.96
C LYS A 177 13.60 -11.85 21.37
N ILE A 178 13.33 -11.89 20.06
CA ILE A 178 12.47 -10.89 19.39
C ILE A 178 11.02 -11.03 19.85
N TYR A 179 10.52 -12.25 20.04
CA TYR A 179 9.20 -12.48 20.62
C TYR A 179 9.07 -11.82 21.99
N TYR A 180 10.03 -12.03 22.89
CA TYR A 180 10.00 -11.44 24.23
C TYR A 180 10.03 -9.90 24.22
N LEU A 181 10.84 -9.30 23.35
CA LEU A 181 10.85 -7.84 23.19
C LEU A 181 9.51 -7.31 22.68
N LEU A 182 8.95 -7.94 21.64
CA LEU A 182 7.66 -7.54 21.10
C LEU A 182 6.55 -7.71 22.15
N SER A 183 6.53 -8.80 22.91
CA SER A 183 5.55 -9.00 23.98
C SER A 183 5.59 -7.89 25.01
N LYS A 184 6.80 -7.47 25.43
CA LYS A 184 6.99 -6.37 26.38
C LYS A 184 6.52 -5.02 25.82
N TYR A 185 6.97 -4.65 24.62
CA TYR A 185 6.78 -3.31 24.07
C TYR A 185 5.47 -3.11 23.31
N LEU A 186 4.82 -4.19 22.88
CA LEU A 186 3.46 -4.18 22.31
C LEU A 186 2.41 -4.65 23.31
N HIS A 187 2.80 -4.84 24.58
CA HIS A 187 1.92 -5.19 25.69
C HIS A 187 1.14 -6.49 25.49
N TRP A 188 1.73 -7.50 24.83
CA TRP A 188 1.06 -8.80 24.62
C TRP A 188 0.95 -9.63 25.90
N ASP A 189 1.73 -9.32 26.92
CA ASP A 189 1.64 -9.97 28.23
C ASP A 189 0.35 -9.57 28.98
N THR A 190 -0.14 -8.35 28.75
CA THR A 190 -1.41 -7.86 29.30
C THR A 190 -2.57 -8.05 28.33
N GLU A 191 -2.34 -7.77 27.04
CA GLU A 191 -3.34 -7.83 25.98
C GLU A 191 -2.85 -8.67 24.80
N PRO A 192 -2.88 -10.02 24.93
CA PRO A 192 -2.38 -10.89 23.88
C PRO A 192 -3.21 -10.76 22.59
N PRO A 193 -2.55 -10.73 21.41
CA PRO A 193 -3.22 -10.80 20.12
C PRO A 193 -4.14 -12.02 20.03
N GLY A 194 -5.34 -11.81 19.49
CA GLY A 194 -6.38 -12.84 19.40
C GLY A 194 -6.14 -13.91 18.32
N ASP A 195 -7.08 -14.84 18.24
CA ASP A 195 -7.08 -15.92 17.23
C ASP A 195 -7.30 -15.38 15.81
N ILE A 196 -6.57 -15.95 14.84
CA ILE A 196 -6.59 -15.54 13.43
C ILE A 196 -7.94 -15.79 12.76
N TYR A 197 -8.60 -16.92 13.02
CA TYR A 197 -9.88 -17.26 12.41
C TYR A 197 -10.99 -16.33 12.91
N ARG A 198 -10.98 -16.05 14.21
CA ARG A 198 -11.86 -15.06 14.84
C ARG A 198 -11.60 -13.68 14.28
N ALA A 199 -10.34 -13.28 14.11
CA ALA A 199 -9.97 -11.98 13.56
C ALA A 199 -10.44 -11.79 12.12
N ILE A 200 -10.32 -12.80 11.26
CA ILE A 200 -10.85 -12.75 9.88
C ILE A 200 -12.37 -12.55 9.91
N THR A 201 -13.06 -13.38 10.69
CA THR A 201 -14.53 -13.35 10.76
C THR A 201 -15.04 -12.03 11.34
N SER A 202 -14.42 -11.53 12.41
CA SER A 202 -14.82 -10.27 13.06
C SER A 202 -14.51 -9.06 12.18
N THR A 203 -13.37 -9.05 11.49
CA THR A 203 -12.96 -7.98 10.57
C THR A 203 -13.91 -7.89 9.39
N LEU A 204 -14.29 -9.03 8.79
CA LEU A 204 -15.26 -9.05 7.69
C LEU A 204 -16.63 -8.56 8.15
N LYS A 205 -17.10 -8.98 9.34
CA LYS A 205 -18.35 -8.48 9.91
C LYS A 205 -18.31 -6.98 10.21
N ALA A 206 -17.17 -6.48 10.69
CA ALA A 206 -16.99 -5.07 10.98
C ALA A 206 -17.01 -4.23 9.70
N LEU A 207 -16.32 -4.67 8.63
CA LEU A 207 -16.35 -4.00 7.32
C LEU A 207 -17.77 -3.80 6.76
N LEU A 208 -18.67 -4.76 7.00
CA LEU A 208 -20.06 -4.70 6.52
C LEU A 208 -20.97 -3.85 7.41
N LYS A 209 -20.57 -3.59 8.66
CA LYS A 209 -21.36 -2.83 9.65
C LYS A 209 -20.87 -1.40 9.81
N ASP A 210 -19.67 -1.11 9.35
CA ASP A 210 -19.07 0.22 9.47
C ASP A 210 -19.76 1.20 8.53
N LYS A 211 -20.53 2.11 9.12
CA LYS A 211 -21.28 3.15 8.41
C LYS A 211 -20.43 4.39 8.11
N SER A 212 -19.20 4.46 8.65
CA SER A 212 -18.29 5.59 8.42
C SER A 212 -17.51 5.47 7.11
N LEU A 213 -17.59 4.33 6.44
CA LEU A 213 -16.88 4.09 5.19
C LEU A 213 -17.46 4.93 4.06
N THR A 214 -16.58 5.58 3.31
CA THR A 214 -16.94 6.44 2.19
C THR A 214 -16.03 6.17 0.98
N PHE A 215 -16.50 6.60 -0.19
CA PHE A 215 -15.61 6.80 -1.33
C PHE A 215 -14.89 8.15 -1.19
N GLN A 216 -13.65 8.19 -1.66
CA GLN A 216 -12.84 9.40 -1.78
C GLN A 216 -12.44 9.64 -3.23
N LYS A 217 -12.35 10.91 -3.62
CA LYS A 217 -11.87 11.30 -4.95
C LYS A 217 -10.35 11.25 -5.00
N SER A 218 -9.82 10.55 -6.00
CA SER A 218 -8.42 10.44 -6.32
C SER A 218 -8.17 10.90 -7.75
N SER A 219 -7.20 11.79 -7.96
CA SER A 219 -6.80 12.19 -9.31
C SER A 219 -6.21 11.04 -10.13
N TRP A 220 -5.66 10.03 -9.46
CA TRP A 220 -5.03 8.87 -10.09
C TRP A 220 -6.00 7.69 -10.25
N TYR A 221 -6.76 7.38 -9.19
CA TYR A 221 -7.64 6.21 -9.11
C TYR A 221 -9.12 6.52 -9.41
N GLY A 222 -9.52 7.78 -9.56
CA GLY A 222 -10.94 8.14 -9.69
C GLY A 222 -11.66 8.03 -8.34
N ASP A 223 -12.79 7.33 -8.28
CA ASP A 223 -13.45 7.02 -7.01
C ASP A 223 -12.77 5.81 -6.36
N ASP A 224 -12.13 6.03 -5.21
CA ASP A 224 -11.39 5.01 -4.47
C ASP A 224 -11.91 4.87 -3.04
N LEU A 225 -11.49 3.82 -2.35
CA LEU A 225 -11.81 3.58 -0.95
C LEU A 225 -11.14 4.61 -0.04
N CYS A 226 -11.84 5.04 1.01
CA CYS A 226 -11.21 5.82 2.09
C CYS A 226 -10.14 4.99 2.84
N PRO A 227 -9.22 5.63 3.60
CA PRO A 227 -8.18 4.93 4.33
C PRO A 227 -8.70 3.84 5.28
N ALA A 228 -9.81 4.08 5.98
CA ALA A 228 -10.42 3.11 6.87
C ALA A 228 -10.89 1.83 6.14
N ALA A 229 -11.48 1.98 4.95
CA ALA A 229 -11.84 0.84 4.11
C ALA A 229 -10.61 0.06 3.62
N TRP A 230 -9.51 0.76 3.29
CA TRP A 230 -8.24 0.12 2.97
C TRP A 230 -7.63 -0.63 4.15
N ASP A 231 -7.76 -0.14 5.38
CA ASP A 231 -7.34 -0.87 6.58
C ASP A 231 -8.04 -2.23 6.68
N TYR A 232 -9.36 -2.30 6.44
CA TYR A 232 -10.09 -3.58 6.40
C TYR A 232 -9.55 -4.52 5.32
N VAL A 233 -9.32 -4.00 4.10
CA VAL A 233 -8.79 -4.79 2.98
C VAL A 233 -7.41 -5.35 3.30
N PHE A 234 -6.49 -4.52 3.80
CA PHE A 234 -5.14 -4.95 4.17
C PHE A 234 -5.14 -5.92 5.35
N SER A 235 -6.05 -5.75 6.31
CA SER A 235 -6.21 -6.67 7.44
C SER A 235 -6.59 -8.06 6.98
N LEU A 236 -7.66 -8.17 6.19
CA LEU A 236 -8.16 -9.45 5.71
C LEU A 236 -7.14 -10.13 4.80
N ASP A 237 -6.50 -9.37 3.92
CA ASP A 237 -5.45 -9.85 3.04
C ASP A 237 -4.25 -10.40 3.82
N LEU A 238 -3.77 -9.66 4.83
CA LEU A 238 -2.63 -10.08 5.67
C LEU A 238 -2.93 -11.35 6.47
N LEU A 239 -4.13 -11.43 7.07
CA LEU A 239 -4.57 -12.59 7.86
C LEU A 239 -4.77 -13.81 6.96
N CYS A 240 -5.49 -13.67 5.84
CA CYS A 240 -5.70 -14.78 4.91
C CYS A 240 -4.40 -15.30 4.30
N ALA A 241 -3.41 -14.43 4.06
CA ALA A 241 -2.10 -14.84 3.57
C ALA A 241 -1.40 -15.84 4.51
N GLN A 242 -1.67 -15.83 5.82
CA GLN A 242 -1.07 -16.80 6.76
C GLN A 242 -1.70 -18.19 6.68
N LEU A 243 -2.90 -18.31 6.11
CA LEU A 243 -3.65 -19.57 6.03
C LEU A 243 -3.57 -20.21 4.64
N GLY A 244 -2.98 -19.52 3.67
CA GLY A 244 -2.79 -19.98 2.30
C GLY A 244 -4.05 -19.89 1.43
N TRP A 245 -3.86 -20.05 0.12
CA TRP A 245 -4.89 -19.86 -0.90
C TRP A 245 -6.04 -20.87 -0.78
N ILE A 246 -5.73 -22.16 -0.65
CA ILE A 246 -6.75 -23.23 -0.62
C ILE A 246 -7.72 -23.01 0.55
N TRP A 247 -7.18 -22.67 1.72
CA TRP A 247 -7.98 -22.35 2.89
C TRP A 247 -8.84 -21.11 2.64
N THR A 248 -8.22 -20.04 2.10
CA THR A 248 -8.88 -18.76 1.81
C THR A 248 -10.05 -18.92 0.84
N VAL A 249 -9.88 -19.68 -0.25
CA VAL A 249 -10.97 -19.98 -1.19
C VAL A 249 -12.12 -20.68 -0.48
N SER A 250 -11.79 -21.71 0.30
CA SER A 250 -12.79 -22.60 0.90
C SER A 250 -13.57 -21.96 2.05
N HIS A 251 -12.94 -21.08 2.82
CA HIS A 251 -13.52 -20.54 4.06
C HIS A 251 -13.91 -19.08 3.98
N VAL A 252 -13.21 -18.28 3.18
CA VAL A 252 -13.47 -16.84 3.06
C VAL A 252 -14.23 -16.56 1.78
N ILE A 253 -13.67 -16.95 0.62
CA ILE A 253 -14.24 -16.58 -0.67
C ILE A 253 -15.59 -17.28 -0.88
N ARG A 254 -15.62 -18.61 -0.84
CA ARG A 254 -16.84 -19.40 -1.11
C ARG A 254 -17.92 -19.23 -0.05
N LYS A 255 -17.56 -19.30 1.24
CA LYS A 255 -18.53 -19.30 2.34
C LYS A 255 -19.02 -17.91 2.75
N SER A 256 -18.19 -16.88 2.60
CA SER A 256 -18.50 -15.55 3.12
C SER A 256 -18.61 -14.50 2.02
N VAL A 257 -17.56 -14.31 1.22
CA VAL A 257 -17.50 -13.24 0.20
C VAL A 257 -18.59 -13.42 -0.85
N TRP A 258 -18.76 -14.61 -1.42
CA TRP A 258 -19.81 -14.82 -2.42
C TRP A 258 -21.21 -14.69 -1.86
N LEU A 259 -21.44 -15.10 -0.61
CA LEU A 259 -22.72 -14.88 0.05
C LEU A 259 -23.03 -13.39 0.16
N ILE A 260 -22.04 -12.57 0.54
CA ILE A 260 -22.18 -11.11 0.62
C ILE A 260 -22.53 -10.52 -0.75
N LEU A 261 -21.76 -10.85 -1.79
CA LEU A 261 -21.95 -10.29 -3.13
C LEU A 261 -23.29 -10.71 -3.75
N ASN A 262 -23.69 -11.97 -3.61
CA ASN A 262 -24.98 -12.46 -4.08
C ASN A 262 -26.16 -11.84 -3.31
N THR A 263 -25.97 -11.56 -2.03
CA THR A 263 -27.00 -10.88 -1.21
C THR A 263 -27.14 -9.42 -1.61
N TRP A 264 -26.03 -8.74 -1.92
CA TRP A 264 -26.05 -7.37 -2.40
C TRP A 264 -26.72 -7.26 -3.78
N LEU A 265 -26.44 -8.17 -4.71
CA LEU A 265 -27.08 -8.19 -6.04
C LEU A 265 -28.61 -8.28 -6.00
N LYS A 266 -29.17 -8.90 -4.95
CA LYS A 266 -30.63 -9.07 -4.78
C LYS A 266 -31.30 -7.87 -4.12
N GLN A 267 -30.54 -6.88 -3.63
CA GLN A 267 -31.10 -5.73 -2.90
C GLN A 267 -31.57 -4.64 -3.87
N THR A 268 -32.69 -4.01 -3.55
CA THR A 268 -33.18 -2.81 -4.24
C THR A 268 -32.36 -1.60 -3.82
N GLN A 269 -31.95 -0.79 -4.80
CA GLN A 269 -31.09 0.38 -4.56
C GLN A 269 -31.83 1.46 -3.75
N THR A 270 -31.30 1.79 -2.57
CA THR A 270 -31.78 2.84 -1.63
C THR A 270 -30.59 3.62 -1.06
N GLU A 271 -30.79 4.71 -0.32
CA GLU A 271 -29.67 5.43 0.33
C GLU A 271 -28.86 4.53 1.28
N GLU A 272 -29.49 3.56 1.94
CA GLU A 272 -28.79 2.53 2.74
C GLU A 272 -27.86 1.64 1.90
N THR A 273 -28.17 1.46 0.60
CA THR A 273 -27.32 0.66 -0.30
C THR A 273 -26.03 1.38 -0.69
N LYS A 274 -25.98 2.72 -0.68
CA LYS A 274 -24.75 3.46 -1.00
C LYS A 274 -23.63 3.16 -0.01
N PHE A 275 -23.94 3.08 1.29
CA PHE A 275 -22.97 2.67 2.31
C PHE A 275 -22.47 1.23 2.07
N ARG A 276 -23.37 0.32 1.66
CA ARG A 276 -22.98 -1.04 1.29
C ARG A 276 -22.11 -1.08 0.04
N ASN A 277 -22.27 -0.14 -0.90
CA ASN A 277 -21.44 -0.08 -2.10
C ASN A 277 -19.96 0.14 -1.76
N VAL A 278 -19.62 0.91 -0.72
CA VAL A 278 -18.23 1.08 -0.28
C VAL A 278 -17.67 -0.25 0.26
N SER A 279 -18.43 -0.95 1.10
CA SER A 279 -18.03 -2.27 1.60
C SER A 279 -17.89 -3.30 0.46
N VAL A 280 -18.80 -3.29 -0.52
CA VAL A 280 -18.75 -4.17 -1.69
C VAL A 280 -17.56 -3.83 -2.60
N ALA A 281 -17.25 -2.55 -2.80
CA ALA A 281 -16.02 -2.13 -3.47
C ALA A 281 -14.79 -2.68 -2.74
N ALA A 282 -14.74 -2.56 -1.41
CA ALA A 282 -13.67 -3.12 -0.59
C ALA A 282 -13.55 -4.64 -0.74
N ILE A 283 -14.67 -5.36 -0.84
CA ILE A 283 -14.67 -6.80 -1.13
C ILE A 283 -14.08 -7.10 -2.52
N PHE A 284 -14.40 -6.34 -3.57
CA PHE A 284 -13.76 -6.55 -4.88
C PHE A 284 -12.26 -6.25 -4.83
N ARG A 285 -11.84 -5.16 -4.20
CA ARG A 285 -10.41 -4.85 -4.01
C ARG A 285 -9.72 -5.96 -3.21
N LEU A 286 -10.36 -6.51 -2.19
CA LEU A 286 -9.88 -7.65 -1.42
C LEU A 286 -9.72 -8.90 -2.30
N LEU A 287 -10.72 -9.25 -3.12
CA LEU A 287 -10.64 -10.41 -4.02
C LEU A 287 -9.44 -10.33 -4.96
N GLY A 288 -9.17 -9.14 -5.53
CA GLY A 288 -7.98 -8.90 -6.34
C GLY A 288 -6.69 -9.23 -5.59
N ARG A 289 -6.57 -8.76 -4.34
CA ARG A 289 -5.39 -8.99 -3.50
C ARG A 289 -5.26 -10.42 -3.01
N LEU A 290 -6.36 -11.08 -2.64
CA LEU A 290 -6.34 -12.49 -2.24
C LEU A 290 -5.91 -13.38 -3.41
N GLY A 291 -6.36 -13.09 -4.63
CA GLY A 291 -5.92 -13.82 -5.82
C GLY A 291 -4.44 -13.63 -6.14
N GLN A 292 -3.82 -12.50 -5.75
CA GLN A 292 -2.35 -12.38 -5.80
C GLN A 292 -1.65 -13.41 -4.92
N ASN A 293 -2.24 -13.77 -3.78
CA ASN A 293 -1.66 -14.80 -2.90
C ASN A 293 -1.74 -16.17 -3.60
N GLY A 294 -2.86 -16.49 -4.25
CA GLY A 294 -2.98 -17.70 -5.09
C GLY A 294 -1.98 -17.74 -6.26
N LEU A 295 -1.71 -16.60 -6.89
CA LEU A 295 -0.69 -16.53 -7.94
C LEU A 295 0.72 -16.78 -7.41
N LYS A 296 1.05 -16.27 -6.22
CA LYS A 296 2.33 -16.54 -5.55
C LYS A 296 2.48 -18.00 -5.15
N GLU A 297 1.38 -18.67 -4.81
CA GLU A 297 1.33 -20.10 -4.49
C GLU A 297 1.28 -21.00 -5.75
N ASN A 298 1.49 -20.46 -6.95
CA ASN A 298 1.52 -21.17 -8.23
C ASN A 298 0.23 -21.92 -8.61
N VAL A 299 -0.94 -21.45 -8.12
CA VAL A 299 -2.26 -22.05 -8.39
C VAL A 299 -3.10 -21.20 -9.35
N ALA A 300 -2.49 -20.82 -10.48
CA ALA A 300 -3.06 -19.88 -11.45
C ALA A 300 -4.44 -20.31 -12.01
N ALA A 301 -4.68 -21.61 -12.22
CA ALA A 301 -5.97 -22.11 -12.71
C ALA A 301 -7.12 -21.79 -11.73
N SER A 302 -6.91 -21.97 -10.42
CA SER A 302 -7.91 -21.61 -9.42
C SER A 302 -8.15 -20.09 -9.34
N VAL A 303 -7.12 -19.28 -9.62
CA VAL A 303 -7.25 -17.81 -9.69
C VAL A 303 -7.96 -17.38 -10.97
N GLU A 304 -7.83 -18.13 -12.07
CA GLU A 304 -8.56 -17.87 -13.32
C GLU A 304 -10.07 -18.00 -13.13
N ASP A 305 -10.53 -19.01 -12.37
CA ASP A 305 -11.95 -19.15 -12.05
C ASP A 305 -12.48 -17.95 -11.25
N LEU A 306 -11.65 -17.39 -10.36
CA LEU A 306 -11.97 -16.15 -9.66
C LEU A 306 -12.07 -14.97 -10.63
N VAL A 307 -11.17 -14.85 -11.61
CA VAL A 307 -11.26 -13.80 -12.65
C VAL A 307 -12.59 -13.87 -13.39
N LYS A 308 -12.99 -15.06 -13.84
CA LYS A 308 -14.26 -15.27 -14.55
C LYS A 308 -15.44 -14.82 -13.68
N SER A 309 -15.48 -15.29 -12.43
CA SER A 309 -16.53 -14.94 -11.47
C SER A 309 -16.60 -13.43 -11.18
N VAL A 310 -15.45 -12.76 -10.98
CA VAL A 310 -15.41 -11.30 -10.76
C VAL A 310 -15.86 -10.55 -12.01
N ASN A 311 -15.52 -11.06 -13.19
CA ASN A 311 -15.86 -10.44 -14.47
C ASN A 311 -17.36 -10.49 -14.80
N GLU A 312 -18.09 -11.49 -14.31
CA GLU A 312 -19.55 -11.61 -14.47
C GLU A 312 -20.31 -10.42 -13.85
N PHE A 313 -19.78 -9.83 -12.78
CA PHE A 313 -20.38 -8.65 -12.12
C PHE A 313 -20.35 -7.40 -13.00
N ARG A 314 -19.44 -7.30 -13.98
CA ARG A 314 -19.43 -6.16 -14.91
C ARG A 314 -20.59 -6.16 -15.89
N GLY A 315 -21.15 -7.34 -16.19
CA GLY A 315 -22.32 -7.45 -17.07
C GLY A 315 -23.63 -7.04 -16.39
N GLN A 316 -23.60 -6.71 -15.10
CA GLN A 316 -24.78 -6.28 -14.37
C GLN A 316 -25.20 -4.87 -14.82
N LYS A 317 -26.44 -4.77 -15.29
CA LYS A 317 -27.04 -3.48 -15.65
C LYS A 317 -27.03 -2.58 -14.41
N ASP A 318 -26.71 -1.31 -14.61
CA ASP A 318 -26.74 -0.26 -13.58
C ASP A 318 -25.75 -0.43 -12.41
N LEU A 319 -24.62 -1.12 -12.61
CA LEU A 319 -23.55 -1.16 -11.61
C LEU A 319 -23.00 0.26 -11.36
N PRO A 320 -23.01 0.78 -10.11
CA PRO A 320 -22.44 2.08 -9.77
C PRO A 320 -20.99 2.24 -10.25
N TRP A 321 -20.63 3.46 -10.64
CA TRP A 321 -19.32 3.75 -11.24
C TRP A 321 -18.15 3.34 -10.33
N GLU A 322 -18.30 3.57 -9.03
CA GLU A 322 -17.30 3.25 -8.01
C GLU A 322 -17.08 1.74 -7.91
N LEU A 323 -18.16 0.95 -8.04
CA LEU A 323 -18.09 -0.51 -8.09
C LEU A 323 -17.47 -1.00 -9.40
N GLN A 324 -17.77 -0.36 -10.52
CA GLN A 324 -17.11 -0.68 -11.79
C GLN A 324 -15.59 -0.49 -11.68
N LEU A 325 -15.13 0.63 -11.12
CA LEU A 325 -13.70 0.88 -10.89
C LEU A 325 -13.08 -0.17 -9.96
N ALA A 326 -13.76 -0.53 -8.87
CA ALA A 326 -13.28 -1.56 -7.96
C ALA A 326 -13.10 -2.92 -8.65
N VAL A 327 -14.05 -3.31 -9.51
CA VAL A 327 -13.96 -4.53 -10.33
C VAL A 327 -12.84 -4.44 -11.35
N VAL A 328 -12.65 -3.29 -12.02
CA VAL A 328 -11.54 -3.07 -12.96
C VAL A 328 -10.19 -3.28 -12.28
N TYR A 329 -9.98 -2.69 -11.11
CA TYR A 329 -8.73 -2.86 -10.38
C TYR A 329 -8.55 -4.28 -9.85
N ALA A 330 -9.63 -4.94 -9.40
CA ALA A 330 -9.58 -6.35 -9.01
C ALA A 330 -9.19 -7.24 -10.20
N THR A 331 -9.78 -7.02 -11.38
CA THR A 331 -9.42 -7.76 -12.60
C THR A 331 -7.98 -7.50 -13.04
N HIS A 332 -7.48 -6.27 -12.90
CA HIS A 332 -6.07 -5.96 -13.14
C HIS A 332 -5.15 -6.71 -12.19
N ASP A 333 -5.46 -6.72 -10.89
CA ASP A 333 -4.71 -7.48 -9.91
C ASP A 333 -4.69 -8.95 -10.35
N LEU A 334 -5.84 -9.57 -10.61
CA LEU A 334 -5.94 -10.99 -11.00
C LEU A 334 -5.39 -11.32 -12.40
N ALA A 335 -5.11 -10.33 -13.24
CA ALA A 335 -4.75 -10.53 -14.64
C ALA A 335 -3.59 -11.50 -14.91
N PRO A 336 -2.54 -11.64 -14.07
CA PRO A 336 -1.46 -12.58 -14.33
C PRO A 336 -1.90 -14.05 -14.45
N SER A 337 -3.08 -14.44 -13.92
CA SER A 337 -3.61 -15.81 -14.11
C SER A 337 -4.01 -16.06 -15.56
N ASN A 338 -4.66 -15.08 -16.21
CA ASN A 338 -5.04 -15.13 -17.61
C ASN A 338 -5.13 -13.71 -18.22
N PRO A 339 -3.99 -13.15 -18.69
CA PRO A 339 -3.94 -11.76 -19.14
C PRO A 339 -4.83 -11.47 -20.35
N LYS A 340 -5.05 -12.45 -21.23
CA LYS A 340 -5.89 -12.28 -22.43
C LYS A 340 -7.35 -12.08 -22.05
N VAL A 341 -7.88 -12.93 -21.17
CA VAL A 341 -9.27 -12.81 -20.69
C VAL A 341 -9.46 -11.49 -19.95
N ALA A 342 -8.51 -11.11 -19.09
CA ALA A 342 -8.55 -9.84 -18.38
C ALA A 342 -8.50 -8.62 -19.34
N LEU A 343 -7.62 -8.64 -20.35
CA LEU A 343 -7.51 -7.54 -21.31
C LEU A 343 -8.79 -7.36 -22.13
N ASN A 344 -9.31 -8.45 -22.72
CA ASN A 344 -10.52 -8.40 -23.53
C ASN A 344 -11.70 -7.87 -22.72
N ALA A 345 -11.82 -8.31 -21.47
CA ALA A 345 -12.82 -7.84 -20.53
C ALA A 345 -12.75 -6.32 -20.30
N LEU A 346 -11.56 -5.79 -20.02
CA LEU A 346 -11.37 -4.37 -19.72
C LEU A 346 -11.49 -3.49 -20.97
N GLU A 347 -11.08 -3.99 -22.14
CA GLU A 347 -11.27 -3.29 -23.42
C GLU A 347 -12.75 -3.22 -23.81
N SER A 348 -13.50 -4.30 -23.62
CA SER A 348 -14.95 -4.30 -23.83
C SER A 348 -15.62 -3.27 -22.93
N TRP A 349 -15.35 -3.35 -21.61
CA TRP A 349 -15.89 -2.38 -20.65
C TRP A 349 -15.56 -0.94 -21.05
N ARG A 350 -14.32 -0.66 -21.49
CA ARG A 350 -13.91 0.69 -21.89
C ARG A 350 -14.65 1.22 -23.13
N LYS A 351 -15.01 0.35 -24.08
CA LYS A 351 -15.74 0.76 -25.30
C LYS A 351 -17.16 1.22 -24.99
N ASP A 352 -17.75 0.70 -23.92
CA ASP A 352 -19.13 0.97 -23.52
C ASP A 352 -19.26 2.26 -22.67
N LEU A 353 -18.15 2.96 -22.40
CA LEU A 353 -18.12 4.14 -21.53
C LEU A 353 -18.23 5.46 -22.29
N THR A 354 -19.06 6.35 -21.76
CA THR A 354 -19.12 7.77 -22.15
C THR A 354 -18.30 8.67 -21.22
N LYS A 355 -17.91 8.18 -20.04
CA LYS A 355 -17.15 8.92 -19.02
C LYS A 355 -15.63 8.77 -19.22
N PRO A 356 -14.83 9.80 -18.89
CA PRO A 356 -13.37 9.69 -18.91
C PRO A 356 -12.87 8.68 -17.88
N VAL A 357 -11.92 7.84 -18.27
CA VAL A 357 -11.33 6.81 -17.38
C VAL A 357 -10.16 7.38 -16.56
N PRO A 358 -9.99 6.98 -15.29
CA PRO A 358 -8.86 7.41 -14.47
C PRO A 358 -7.49 7.01 -15.07
N PRO A 359 -6.42 7.79 -14.83
CA PRO A 359 -5.07 7.46 -15.28
C PRO A 359 -4.59 6.06 -14.88
N ALA A 360 -4.93 5.61 -13.66
CA ALA A 360 -4.60 4.27 -13.19
C ALA A 360 -5.15 3.17 -14.09
N VAL A 361 -6.38 3.31 -14.60
CA VAL A 361 -7.01 2.33 -15.50
C VAL A 361 -6.24 2.22 -16.81
N THR A 362 -5.81 3.37 -17.35
CA THR A 362 -4.97 3.38 -18.56
C THR A 362 -3.63 2.68 -18.33
N LYS A 363 -3.01 2.89 -17.15
CA LYS A 363 -1.79 2.16 -16.77
C LYS A 363 -2.04 0.65 -16.63
N CYS A 364 -3.14 0.24 -16.01
CA CYS A 364 -3.54 -1.16 -15.88
C CYS A 364 -3.65 -1.84 -17.25
N LEU A 365 -4.38 -1.23 -18.20
CA LEU A 365 -4.51 -1.74 -19.57
C LEU A 365 -3.16 -1.90 -20.26
N LYS A 366 -2.27 -0.90 -20.17
CA LYS A 366 -0.92 -0.97 -20.73
C LYS A 366 -0.12 -2.12 -20.12
N GLN A 367 -0.19 -2.31 -18.80
CA GLN A 367 0.52 -3.39 -18.11
C GLN A 367 0.00 -4.77 -18.52
N ILE A 368 -1.31 -4.97 -18.62
CA ILE A 368 -1.88 -6.25 -19.06
C ILE A 368 -1.54 -6.53 -20.53
N SER A 369 -1.60 -5.51 -21.40
CA SER A 369 -1.20 -5.63 -22.79
C SER A 369 0.27 -6.06 -22.93
N PHE A 370 1.17 -5.48 -22.12
CA PHE A 370 2.56 -5.90 -22.03
C PHE A 370 2.71 -7.37 -21.54
N LEU A 371 1.93 -7.80 -20.54
CA LEU A 371 1.93 -9.20 -20.11
C LEU A 371 1.46 -10.15 -21.24
N CYS A 372 0.43 -9.77 -21.99
CA CYS A 372 -0.06 -10.53 -23.13
C CYS A 372 1.01 -10.71 -24.23
N SER A 373 1.78 -9.66 -24.55
CA SER A 373 2.85 -9.77 -25.55
C SER A 373 4.01 -10.63 -25.05
N HIS A 374 4.40 -10.48 -23.78
CA HIS A 374 5.50 -11.25 -23.20
C HIS A 374 5.22 -12.77 -23.16
N ILE A 375 3.97 -13.16 -22.87
CA ILE A 375 3.54 -14.57 -22.89
C ILE A 375 3.57 -15.14 -24.32
N LYS A 376 3.20 -14.35 -25.33
CA LYS A 376 3.29 -14.77 -26.74
C LYS A 376 4.75 -15.03 -27.14
N THR A 377 5.68 -14.17 -26.74
CA THR A 377 7.11 -14.32 -27.02
C THR A 377 7.70 -15.54 -26.33
N LYS A 378 7.38 -15.79 -25.05
CA LYS A 378 7.83 -17.01 -24.35
C LYS A 378 7.33 -18.28 -25.03
N LYS A 379 6.04 -18.33 -25.42
CA LYS A 379 5.48 -19.49 -26.14
C LYS A 379 6.13 -19.73 -27.51
N MET A 380 6.45 -18.67 -28.26
CA MET A 380 7.17 -18.80 -29.55
C MET A 380 8.60 -19.33 -29.38
N ILE A 381 9.32 -18.91 -28.33
CA ILE A 381 10.66 -19.44 -28.04
C ILE A 381 10.60 -20.92 -27.64
N THR A 382 9.59 -21.33 -26.86
CA THR A 382 9.42 -22.75 -26.50
C THR A 382 9.02 -23.62 -27.68
N LEU A 383 8.25 -23.09 -28.64
CA LEU A 383 7.86 -23.80 -29.87
C LEU A 383 9.00 -23.90 -30.90
N ASN A 384 9.95 -22.95 -30.91
CA ASN A 384 11.11 -22.97 -31.80
C ASN A 384 12.29 -23.80 -31.27
N ASN A 385 12.19 -24.32 -30.04
CA ASN A 385 13.20 -25.16 -29.39
C ASN A 385 12.74 -26.62 -29.21
N VAL A 386 11.70 -27.06 -29.94
CA VAL A 386 11.24 -28.46 -30.01
C VAL A 386 11.59 -29.05 -31.36
#